data_AF-A0A7K7LHV0-F1
#
_entry.id   AF-A0A7K7LHV0-F1
#
_cell.length_a   1.000
_cell.length_b   1.000
_cell.length_c   1.000
_cell.angle_alpha   90.00
_cell.angle_beta   90.00
_cell.angle_gamma   90.00
#
_symmetry.space_group_name_H-M   'P 1'
#
loop_
_entity.id
_entity.type
_entity.pdbx_description
1 polymer ?
#
loop_
_entity_poly.entity_id
_entity_poly.type
_entity_poly.pdbx_seq_one_letter_code
_entity_poly.pdbx_strand_id
1 'polypeptide(L)'
;NPSAPERELVSFLVVRRRGSTVTSPGDPVTSPPDPMTSAPGGWARVTAPVRPRPRHVSLSLCCPDGAQRRLAVTVARHGRCLYRQARASRWGDLLPFP
;
A
#
# COMPACT_ATOMS: atom_id res chain seq x y z
N ASN A 1 -42.36 -12.97 7.71
CA ASN A 1 -41.10 -13.69 7.45
C ASN A 1 -40.15 -12.71 6.77
N PRO A 2 -39.37 -11.89 7.50
CA PRO A 2 -38.51 -10.91 6.86
C PRO A 2 -37.20 -11.58 6.41
N SER A 3 -36.94 -11.45 5.11
CA SER A 3 -35.82 -12.01 4.36
C SER A 3 -34.47 -11.68 5.00
N ALA A 4 -33.62 -12.71 5.11
CA ALA A 4 -32.28 -12.63 5.66
C ALA A 4 -31.40 -11.61 4.89
N PRO A 5 -30.53 -10.86 5.58
CA PRO A 5 -29.59 -9.96 4.91
C PRO A 5 -28.53 -10.78 4.14
N GLU A 6 -28.39 -10.51 2.85
CA GLU A 6 -27.34 -11.06 1.99
C GLU A 6 -25.97 -10.77 2.61
N ARG A 7 -25.27 -11.84 3.01
CA ARG A 7 -23.95 -11.75 3.63
C ARG A 7 -22.92 -11.58 2.52
N GLU A 8 -22.54 -10.35 2.24
CA GLU A 8 -21.44 -10.05 1.30
C GLU A 8 -20.13 -10.64 1.85
N LEU A 9 -19.67 -11.73 1.23
CA LEU A 9 -18.44 -12.42 1.59
C LEU A 9 -17.25 -11.64 1.03
N VAL A 10 -16.67 -10.78 1.88
CA VAL A 10 -15.45 -10.04 1.55
C VAL A 10 -14.24 -10.90 1.93
N SER A 11 -13.37 -11.18 0.96
CA SER A 11 -12.14 -11.95 1.17
C SER A 11 -10.98 -11.00 1.42
N PHE A 12 -10.17 -11.26 2.46
CA PHE A 12 -8.97 -10.50 2.76
C PHE A 12 -7.75 -11.43 2.73
N LEU A 13 -6.73 -11.06 1.95
CA LEU A 13 -5.45 -11.77 1.93
C LEU A 13 -4.52 -11.19 2.99
N VAL A 14 -4.22 -11.96 4.04
CA VAL A 14 -3.25 -11.57 5.07
C VAL A 14 -1.88 -12.16 4.71
N VAL A 15 -0.99 -11.33 4.15
CA VAL A 15 0.39 -11.74 3.84
C VAL A 15 1.32 -11.36 4.99
N ARG A 16 1.88 -12.38 5.67
CA ARG A 16 2.89 -12.22 6.71
C ARG A 16 4.29 -12.32 6.06
N ARG A 17 5.03 -11.22 5.98
CA ARG A 17 6.40 -11.23 5.45
C ARG A 17 7.38 -11.69 6.54
N ARG A 18 8.06 -12.82 6.32
CA ARG A 18 9.25 -13.23 7.08
C ARG A 18 10.34 -12.16 6.85
N GLY A 19 10.94 -11.70 7.95
CA GLY A 19 11.99 -10.69 7.92
C GLY A 19 13.11 -11.09 6.97
N SER A 20 13.44 -10.21 6.03
CA SER A 20 14.64 -10.36 5.20
C SER A 20 15.85 -10.20 6.12
N THR A 21 16.56 -11.29 6.36
CA THR A 21 17.92 -11.23 6.89
C THR A 21 18.77 -10.48 5.87
N VAL A 22 19.30 -9.33 6.27
CA VAL A 22 20.38 -8.63 5.59
C VAL A 22 21.54 -9.62 5.46
N THR A 23 21.90 -9.97 4.22
CA THR A 23 23.13 -10.69 3.91
C THR A 23 24.24 -9.66 3.71
N SER A 24 25.32 -9.86 4.45
CA SER A 24 26.54 -9.05 4.51
C SER A 24 27.23 -8.83 3.15
N PRO A 25 28.09 -7.79 3.03
CA PRO A 25 28.71 -7.40 1.78
C PRO A 25 30.01 -8.15 1.52
N GLY A 26 30.15 -8.67 0.30
CA GLY A 26 31.40 -9.22 -0.21
C GLY A 26 31.14 -10.06 -1.44
N ASP A 27 31.04 -9.41 -2.61
CA ASP A 27 31.62 -9.84 -3.90
C ASP A 27 31.14 -8.91 -5.04
N PRO A 28 32.04 -8.44 -5.94
CA PRO A 28 31.65 -7.69 -7.12
C PRO A 28 31.30 -8.66 -8.24
N VAL A 29 30.05 -9.13 -8.28
CA VAL A 29 29.53 -9.82 -9.47
C VAL A 29 28.96 -8.77 -10.42
N THR A 30 29.66 -8.58 -11.53
CA THR A 30 29.12 -7.99 -12.76
C THR A 30 28.01 -8.92 -13.26
N SER A 31 26.80 -8.73 -12.75
CA SER A 31 25.58 -9.20 -13.39
C SER A 31 24.97 -8.02 -14.14
N PRO A 32 24.48 -8.20 -15.38
CA PRO A 32 23.75 -7.16 -16.08
C PRO A 32 22.64 -6.64 -15.16
N PRO A 33 22.28 -5.35 -15.20
CA PRO A 33 21.16 -4.88 -14.41
C PRO A 33 19.95 -5.67 -14.90
N ASP A 34 19.54 -6.67 -14.12
CA ASP A 34 18.25 -7.28 -14.31
C ASP A 34 17.29 -6.08 -14.41
N PRO A 35 16.40 -6.01 -15.41
CA PRO A 35 15.22 -5.20 -15.27
C PRO A 35 14.33 -5.86 -14.20
N MET A 36 14.86 -6.04 -12.98
CA MET A 36 14.14 -5.84 -11.74
C MET A 36 13.80 -4.34 -11.58
N THR A 37 13.47 -3.70 -12.71
CA THR A 37 12.49 -2.65 -12.90
C THR A 37 11.52 -2.76 -11.74
N SER A 38 11.75 -1.89 -10.76
CA SER A 38 10.74 -1.41 -9.85
C SER A 38 9.47 -1.26 -10.68
N ALA A 39 8.60 -2.27 -10.60
CA ALA A 39 7.36 -2.24 -11.35
C ALA A 39 6.62 -1.01 -10.82
N PRO A 40 6.21 -0.05 -11.68
CA PRO A 40 5.51 1.16 -11.25
C PRO A 40 4.07 0.88 -10.80
N GLY A 41 3.82 -0.29 -10.21
CA GLY A 41 2.58 -0.79 -9.66
C GLY A 41 2.79 -1.44 -8.29
N GLY A 42 3.64 -0.83 -7.47
CA GLY A 42 4.00 -1.31 -6.15
C GLY A 42 2.85 -1.18 -5.13
N TRP A 43 2.74 -2.13 -4.21
CA TRP A 43 1.92 -1.93 -3.02
C TRP A 43 2.68 -1.06 -2.04
N ALA A 44 2.14 0.11 -1.70
CA ALA A 44 2.74 1.01 -0.73
C ALA A 44 2.15 0.75 0.67
N ARG A 45 3.01 0.60 1.68
CA ARG A 45 2.58 0.36 3.07
C ARG A 45 2.33 1.67 3.79
N VAL A 46 1.19 1.79 4.45
CA VAL A 46 0.91 2.94 5.32
C VAL A 46 1.81 2.86 6.55
N THR A 47 2.72 3.82 6.72
CA THR A 47 3.69 3.86 7.84
C THR A 47 3.32 4.81 8.96
N ALA A 48 2.24 5.57 8.81
CA ALA A 48 1.74 6.49 9.84
C ALA A 48 0.22 6.37 10.00
N PRO A 49 -0.34 6.74 11.18
CA PRO A 49 -1.79 6.79 11.36
C PRO A 49 -2.45 7.71 10.33
N VAL A 50 -3.50 7.20 9.70
CA VAL A 50 -4.28 7.91 8.69
C VAL A 50 -5.01 9.08 9.35
N ARG A 51 -4.87 10.28 8.79
CA ARG A 51 -5.54 11.49 9.29
C ARG A 51 -6.60 11.93 8.28
N PRO A 52 -7.85 11.43 8.39
CA PRO A 52 -8.92 11.80 7.48
C PRO A 52 -9.36 13.26 7.73
N ARG A 53 -9.42 14.05 6.66
CA ARG A 53 -10.02 15.39 6.64
C ARG A 53 -11.29 15.37 5.79
N PRO A 54 -12.18 16.37 5.90
CA PRO A 54 -13.43 16.41 5.13
C PRO A 54 -13.27 16.48 3.60
N ARG A 55 -12.07 16.79 3.06
CA ARG A 55 -11.81 16.87 1.60
C ARG A 55 -10.68 15.99 1.08
N HIS A 56 -9.80 15.52 1.95
CA HIS A 56 -8.65 14.71 1.58
C HIS A 56 -8.26 13.79 2.74
N VAL A 57 -7.54 12.73 2.42
CA VAL A 57 -6.94 11.85 3.41
C VAL A 57 -5.43 11.97 3.30
N SER A 58 -4.76 12.34 4.40
CA SER A 58 -3.30 12.38 4.44
C SER A 58 -2.77 10.99 4.80
N LEU A 59 -2.02 10.38 3.88
CA LEU A 59 -1.34 9.11 4.07
C LEU A 59 0.17 9.33 4.08
N SER A 60 0.88 8.59 4.92
CA SER A 60 2.33 8.42 4.80
C SER A 60 2.57 6.99 4.39
N LEU A 61 3.22 6.82 3.24
CA LEU A 61 3.38 5.56 2.55
C LEU A 61 4.86 5.25 2.40
N CYS A 62 5.24 4.00 2.62
CA CYS A 62 6.54 3.49 2.21
C CYS A 62 6.35 2.72 0.90
N CYS A 63 6.94 3.24 -0.16
CA CYS A 63 6.98 2.62 -1.47
C CYS A 63 7.97 1.45 -1.47
N PRO A 64 7.83 0.46 -2.38
CA PRO A 64 8.78 -0.64 -2.49
C PRO A 64 10.21 -0.18 -2.85
N ASP A 65 10.34 1.02 -3.42
CA ASP A 65 11.61 1.71 -3.68
C ASP A 65 12.38 2.09 -2.39
N GLY A 66 11.78 1.88 -1.20
CA GLY A 66 12.32 2.36 0.08
C GLY A 66 12.05 3.85 0.33
N ALA A 67 11.40 4.54 -0.59
CA ALA A 67 11.04 5.94 -0.44
C ALA A 67 9.78 6.11 0.44
N GLN A 68 9.86 6.99 1.44
CA GLN A 68 8.68 7.40 2.21
C GLN A 68 8.02 8.61 1.55
N ARG A 69 6.79 8.45 1.05
CA ARG A 69 6.00 9.49 0.40
C ARG A 69 4.81 9.89 1.27
N ARG A 70 4.60 11.18 1.48
CA ARG A 70 3.37 11.71 2.08
C ARG A 70 2.42 12.16 0.99
N LEU A 71 1.23 11.59 0.95
CA LEU A 71 0.30 11.73 -0.15
C LEU A 71 -1.08 12.18 0.37
N ALA A 72 -1.63 13.21 -0.26
CA ALA A 72 -2.98 13.67 0.01
C ALA A 72 -3.93 13.04 -1.02
N VAL A 73 -4.69 12.04 -0.58
CA VAL A 73 -5.67 11.36 -1.42
C VAL A 73 -6.94 12.19 -1.48
N THR A 74 -7.25 12.68 -2.68
CA THR A 74 -8.52 13.35 -3.01
C THR A 74 -9.30 12.52 -4.01
N VAL A 75 -10.62 12.64 -3.97
CA VAL A 75 -11.53 12.00 -4.95
C VAL A 75 -11.22 12.45 -6.37
N ALA A 76 -10.89 13.74 -6.56
CA ALA A 76 -10.62 14.30 -7.88
C ALA A 76 -9.34 13.75 -8.54
N ARG A 77 -8.29 13.48 -7.75
CA ARG A 77 -6.98 13.03 -8.28
C ARG A 77 -6.83 11.51 -8.33
N HIS A 78 -7.43 10.79 -7.38
CA HIS A 78 -7.20 9.33 -7.21
C HIS A 78 -8.48 8.50 -7.38
N GLY A 79 -9.61 9.14 -7.67
CA GLY A 79 -10.90 8.49 -7.81
C GLY A 79 -11.58 8.17 -6.47
N ARG A 80 -12.85 7.77 -6.57
CA ARG A 80 -13.72 7.49 -5.41
C ARG A 80 -13.33 6.20 -4.68
N CYS A 81 -12.87 5.18 -5.40
CA CYS A 81 -12.52 3.87 -4.83
C CYS A 81 -11.29 3.98 -3.92
N LEU A 82 -10.20 4.58 -4.44
CA LEU A 82 -8.96 4.78 -3.70
C LEU A 82 -9.18 5.74 -2.52
N TYR A 83 -10.00 6.78 -2.67
CA TYR A 83 -10.40 7.64 -1.56
C TYR A 83 -11.15 6.91 -0.46
N ARG A 84 -12.10 6.01 -0.81
CA ARG A 84 -12.82 5.19 0.17
C ARG A 84 -11.89 4.22 0.90
N GLN A 85 -11.02 3.53 0.15
CA GLN A 85 -10.00 2.63 0.73
C GLN A 85 -9.02 3.39 1.64
N ALA A 86 -8.51 4.55 1.20
CA ALA A 86 -7.63 5.40 2.00
C ALA A 86 -8.28 5.88 3.29
N ARG A 87 -9.59 6.13 3.30
CA ARG A 87 -10.31 6.58 4.50
C ARG A 87 -10.60 5.44 5.48
N ALA A 88 -10.77 4.22 4.96
CA ALA A 88 -10.95 3.01 5.76
C ALA A 88 -9.61 2.40 6.22
N SER A 89 -8.50 2.77 5.58
CA SER A 89 -7.20 2.18 5.89
C SER A 89 -6.66 2.63 7.23
N ARG A 90 -5.83 1.75 7.81
CA ARG A 90 -5.14 1.91 9.08
C ARG A 90 -3.64 1.82 8.86
N TRP A 91 -2.90 2.15 9.91
CA TRP A 91 -1.47 1.95 9.92
C TRP A 91 -1.13 0.47 9.68
N GLY A 92 -0.22 0.20 8.73
CA GLY A 92 0.18 -1.15 8.34
C GLY A 92 -0.50 -1.69 7.07
N ASP A 93 -1.60 -1.07 6.62
CA ASP A 93 -2.31 -1.51 5.42
C ASP A 93 -1.48 -1.27 4.14
N LEU A 94 -1.70 -2.13 3.15
CA LEU A 94 -1.12 -2.02 1.81
C LEU A 94 -2.14 -1.38 0.87
N LEU A 95 -1.73 -0.33 0.18
CA LEU A 95 -2.55 0.37 -0.80
C LEU A 95 -1.86 0.29 -2.18
N PRO A 96 -2.64 0.07 -3.27
CA PRO A 96 -2.09 0.06 -4.61
C PRO A 96 -1.81 1.51 -5.01
N PHE A 97 -0.59 1.98 -4.77
CA PHE A 97 -0.11 3.29 -5.19
C PHE A 97 1.02 3.09 -6.21
N PRO A 98 0.91 3.67 -7.42
CA PRO A 98 2.04 3.70 -8.35
C PRO A 98 3.22 4.51 -7.78
#